data_AF-A0A2W6C3G1-F1
#
_entry.id   AF-A0A2W6C3G1-F1
#
_cell.length_a   1.000
_cell.length_b   1.000
_cell.length_c   1.000
_cell.angle_alpha   90.00
_cell.angle_beta   90.00
_cell.angle_gamma   90.00
#
_symmetry.space_group_name_H-M   'P 1'
#
loop_
_entity.id
_entity.type
_entity.pdbx_description
1 polymer ?
#
loop_
_entity_poly.entity_id
_entity_poly.type
_entity_poly.pdbx_seq_one_letter_code
_entity_poly.pdbx_strand_id
1 'polypeptide(L)'
;MLDEQPSRAPAQEAVRPVRSSSELESWVSELPDIASALKHDCVSFDQLLEAHFGRDGSGRDPHDGRRKAYAAVYPRVLEAFQQVHGDIQKIHYGANGSGVAVTQRRIQPSAGLIPRLPWSAAFETEHQIHIRFDVAGTADVLDLQDRCEYFRVQQFRLSPQYIAPYVDRLFNASSAVLRIDETNKDGLHDWVKASGGVLADVRDRYEWVLNRKARTDYLKGVGYGLCGVGIGLLILLGILGLVLRGDPTVVWCMAGGAMAAAANAMLRLVQGTPTVQGEESHLLITLFGAFRPALGAVFALIAYALIVGGILPVKVPSDGRTLFWFVIGIAFIAGFSEGFTPDLVQTAARRIGGTPASGSGAQRAPSGHGQ
;
A
#
# COMPACT_ATOMS: atom_id res chain seq x y z
N MET A 1 -32.31 -18.77 -7.39
CA MET A 1 -33.25 -17.72 -7.83
C MET A 1 -34.12 -17.39 -6.62
N LEU A 2 -33.58 -16.61 -5.70
CA LEU A 2 -34.29 -16.08 -4.54
C LEU A 2 -34.19 -14.56 -4.67
N ASP A 3 -35.34 -13.93 -4.70
CA ASP A 3 -35.58 -12.53 -5.00
C ASP A 3 -35.34 -11.73 -3.70
N GLU A 4 -34.10 -11.28 -3.47
CA GLU A 4 -33.81 -10.34 -2.39
C GLU A 4 -34.35 -8.97 -2.79
N GLN A 5 -35.53 -8.63 -2.28
CA GLN A 5 -36.05 -7.27 -2.35
C GLN A 5 -35.09 -6.33 -1.59
N PRO A 6 -34.62 -5.23 -2.22
CA PRO A 6 -33.82 -4.24 -1.52
C PRO A 6 -34.66 -3.59 -0.42
N SER A 7 -34.20 -3.77 0.82
CA SER A 7 -34.73 -3.10 2.00
C SER A 7 -34.84 -1.60 1.73
N ARG A 8 -36.07 -1.09 1.61
CA ARG A 8 -36.35 0.35 1.46
C ARG A 8 -35.80 1.05 2.70
N ALA A 9 -34.81 1.92 2.52
CA ALA A 9 -34.36 2.83 3.55
C ALA A 9 -35.59 3.59 4.12
N PRO A 10 -35.72 3.73 5.45
CA PRO A 10 -36.81 4.47 6.04
C PRO A 10 -36.84 5.88 5.46
N ALA A 11 -38.03 6.34 5.08
CA ALA A 11 -38.25 7.70 4.61
C ALA A 11 -37.64 8.66 5.63
N GLN A 12 -36.71 9.52 5.19
CA GLN A 12 -36.14 10.58 6.00
C GLN A 12 -37.27 11.52 6.43
N GLU A 13 -37.78 11.30 7.65
CA GLU A 13 -38.70 12.20 8.32
C GLU A 13 -37.98 13.54 8.44
N ALA A 14 -38.50 14.57 7.77
CA ALA A 14 -37.91 15.89 7.75
C ALA A 14 -37.68 16.36 9.19
N VAL A 15 -36.41 16.44 9.60
CA VAL A 15 -35.99 16.91 10.91
C VAL A 15 -36.59 18.30 11.10
N ARG A 16 -37.61 18.40 11.97
CA ARG A 16 -38.19 19.69 12.32
C ARG A 16 -37.08 20.60 12.86
N PRO A 17 -36.95 21.85 12.40
CA PRO A 17 -35.98 22.78 12.97
C PRO A 17 -36.19 22.85 14.48
N VAL A 18 -35.16 22.49 15.23
CA VAL A 18 -35.20 22.42 16.69
C VAL A 18 -35.48 23.81 17.27
N ARG A 19 -36.29 23.80 18.33
CA ARG A 19 -36.69 24.94 19.16
C ARG A 19 -35.49 25.75 19.67
N SER A 20 -35.77 27.03 19.94
CA SER A 20 -34.93 28.11 20.50
C SER A 20 -33.54 27.76 21.03
N SER A 21 -32.54 28.59 20.66
CA SER A 21 -31.14 28.56 21.14
C SER A 21 -30.95 28.35 22.65
N SER A 22 -31.91 28.77 23.48
CA SER A 22 -31.89 28.61 24.94
C SER A 22 -31.98 27.16 25.45
N GLU A 23 -32.74 26.27 24.78
CA GLU A 23 -32.80 24.85 25.18
C GLU A 23 -31.49 24.13 24.85
N LEU A 24 -30.88 24.52 23.73
CA LEU A 24 -29.56 24.04 23.33
C LEU A 24 -28.47 24.49 24.29
N GLU A 25 -28.48 25.75 24.74
CA GLU A 25 -27.56 26.25 25.77
C GLU A 25 -27.66 25.47 27.08
N SER A 26 -28.89 25.07 27.47
CA SER A 26 -29.10 24.24 28.67
C SER A 26 -28.45 22.87 28.52
N TRP A 27 -28.58 22.21 27.38
CA TRP A 27 -28.00 20.86 27.18
C TRP A 27 -26.50 20.89 26.96
N VAL A 28 -26.00 21.95 26.33
CA VAL A 28 -24.58 22.24 26.17
C VAL A 28 -23.87 22.32 27.53
N SER A 29 -24.55 22.82 28.57
CA SER A 29 -23.97 22.88 29.92
C SER A 29 -23.72 21.52 30.56
N GLU A 30 -24.48 20.48 30.16
CA GLU A 30 -24.36 19.12 30.69
C GLU A 30 -23.29 18.27 29.97
N LEU A 31 -22.91 18.68 28.75
CA LEU A 31 -22.01 17.96 27.83
C LEU A 31 -20.96 18.91 27.25
N PRO A 32 -20.03 19.44 28.08
CA PRO A 32 -19.11 20.50 27.66
C PRO A 32 -18.20 20.08 26.49
N ASP A 33 -17.78 18.83 26.44
CA ASP A 33 -16.86 18.33 25.40
C ASP A 33 -17.54 18.25 24.02
N ILE A 34 -18.75 17.68 23.95
CA ILE A 34 -19.54 17.63 22.71
C ILE A 34 -19.95 19.02 22.27
N ALA A 35 -20.33 19.89 23.21
CA ALA A 35 -20.68 21.26 22.90
C ALA A 35 -19.51 22.05 22.32
N SER A 36 -18.31 21.87 22.89
CA SER A 36 -17.08 22.46 22.37
C SER A 36 -16.79 21.95 20.95
N ALA A 37 -16.91 20.64 20.73
CA ALA A 37 -16.67 20.05 19.41
C ALA A 37 -17.66 20.54 18.33
N LEU A 38 -18.93 20.69 18.68
CA LEU A 38 -19.95 21.26 17.82
C LEU A 38 -19.71 22.75 17.53
N LYS A 39 -19.17 23.51 18.50
CA LYS A 39 -18.83 24.91 18.32
C LYS A 39 -17.66 25.11 17.36
N HIS A 40 -16.74 24.15 17.31
CA HIS A 40 -15.52 24.22 16.52
C HIS A 40 -15.58 23.37 15.23
N ASP A 41 -16.73 22.78 14.90
CA ASP A 41 -16.92 21.87 13.76
C ASP A 41 -15.83 20.78 13.70
N CYS A 42 -15.46 20.21 14.85
CA CYS A 42 -14.34 19.28 14.99
C CYS A 42 -14.76 17.95 15.65
N VAL A 43 -15.96 17.49 15.35
CA VAL A 43 -16.53 16.29 15.97
C VAL A 43 -15.70 15.05 15.62
N SER A 44 -15.23 14.36 16.65
CA SER A 44 -14.50 13.10 16.53
C SER A 44 -15.45 11.90 16.52
N PHE A 45 -14.96 10.75 16.06
CA PHE A 45 -15.73 9.51 16.11
C PHE A 45 -16.05 9.09 17.55
N ASP A 46 -15.14 9.37 18.48
CA ASP A 46 -15.31 9.17 19.92
C ASP A 46 -16.55 9.88 20.46
N GLN A 47 -16.74 11.15 20.10
CA GLN A 47 -17.89 11.96 20.51
C GLN A 47 -19.19 11.50 19.85
N LEU A 48 -19.11 11.00 18.61
CA LEU A 48 -20.26 10.38 17.95
C LEU A 48 -20.71 9.11 18.70
N LEU A 49 -19.76 8.26 19.11
CA LEU A 49 -20.05 7.06 19.90
C LEU A 49 -20.58 7.43 21.29
N GLU A 50 -19.94 8.37 21.99
CA GLU A 50 -20.42 8.88 23.28
C GLU A 50 -21.87 9.36 23.20
N ALA A 51 -22.20 10.16 22.17
CA ALA A 51 -23.56 10.62 21.93
C ALA A 51 -24.54 9.48 21.62
N HIS A 52 -24.10 8.46 20.86
CA HIS A 52 -24.89 7.28 20.51
C HIS A 52 -25.22 6.40 21.74
N PHE A 53 -24.22 6.09 22.56
CA PHE A 53 -24.43 5.24 23.74
C PHE A 53 -25.11 6.02 24.87
N GLY A 54 -24.81 7.31 25.02
CA GLY A 54 -25.41 8.19 26.01
C GLY A 54 -26.92 8.36 25.86
N ARG A 55 -27.46 8.30 24.63
CA ARG A 55 -28.92 8.36 24.39
C ARG A 55 -29.64 7.04 24.70
N ASP A 56 -28.97 5.91 24.50
CA ASP A 56 -29.60 4.59 24.59
C ASP A 56 -29.60 4.07 26.03
N GLY A 57 -28.65 4.52 26.86
CA GLY A 57 -28.74 4.47 28.31
C GLY A 57 -28.96 3.05 28.83
N SER A 58 -28.03 2.15 28.55
CA SER A 58 -28.01 0.77 29.03
C SER A 58 -27.85 0.73 30.57
N GLY A 59 -28.95 0.96 31.30
CA GLY A 59 -29.07 0.62 32.72
C GLY A 59 -29.22 1.77 33.74
N ARG A 60 -29.56 3.00 33.33
CA ARG A 60 -29.82 4.11 34.29
C ARG A 60 -31.20 4.74 34.14
N ASP A 61 -31.64 5.35 35.24
CA ASP A 61 -32.93 6.01 35.48
C ASP A 61 -33.47 6.72 34.22
N PRO A 62 -34.70 6.39 33.75
CA PRO A 62 -35.38 7.10 32.66
C PRO A 62 -35.49 8.63 32.84
N HIS A 63 -35.31 9.12 34.06
CA HIS A 63 -35.30 10.54 34.40
C HIS A 63 -33.92 11.22 34.30
N ASP A 64 -32.88 10.53 33.84
CA ASP A 64 -31.54 11.12 33.66
C ASP A 64 -31.58 12.25 32.61
N GLY A 65 -31.38 13.49 33.07
CA GLY A 65 -31.29 14.68 32.22
C GLY A 65 -30.24 14.53 31.12
N ARG A 66 -29.12 13.86 31.41
CA ARG A 66 -28.03 13.66 30.46
C ARG A 66 -28.46 12.79 29.28
N ARG A 67 -29.29 11.78 29.51
CA ARG A 67 -29.83 10.93 28.43
C ARG A 67 -30.66 11.74 27.44
N LYS A 68 -31.50 12.65 27.95
CA LYS A 68 -32.29 13.56 27.11
C LYS A 68 -31.38 14.54 26.35
N ALA A 69 -30.34 15.06 27.02
CA ALA A 69 -29.34 15.91 26.38
C ALA A 69 -28.64 15.16 25.22
N TYR A 70 -28.16 13.94 25.44
CA TYR A 70 -27.55 13.12 24.39
C TYR A 70 -28.51 12.81 23.24
N ALA A 71 -29.73 12.36 23.54
CA ALA A 71 -30.73 12.02 22.53
C ALA A 71 -31.01 13.19 21.59
N ALA A 72 -30.98 14.41 22.12
CA ALA A 72 -31.34 15.58 21.39
C ALA A 72 -30.15 16.31 20.73
N VAL A 73 -28.93 16.11 21.23
CA VAL A 73 -27.68 16.58 20.61
C VAL A 73 -27.17 15.62 19.53
N TYR A 74 -27.46 14.31 19.65
CA TYR A 74 -26.96 13.27 18.73
C TYR A 74 -27.15 13.58 17.23
N PRO A 75 -28.33 14.03 16.73
CA PRO A 75 -28.48 14.34 15.31
C PRO A 75 -27.49 15.41 14.81
N ARG A 76 -27.18 16.40 15.65
CA ARG A 76 -26.22 17.46 15.31
C ARG A 76 -24.78 16.96 15.32
N VAL A 77 -24.44 16.08 16.26
CA VAL A 77 -23.13 15.42 16.33
C VAL A 77 -22.90 14.56 15.10
N LEU A 78 -23.92 13.79 14.70
CA LEU A 78 -23.89 12.98 13.49
C LEU A 78 -23.69 13.83 12.24
N GLU A 79 -24.47 14.91 12.09
CA GLU A 79 -24.36 15.82 10.95
C GLU A 79 -22.98 16.48 10.91
N ALA A 80 -22.50 17.04 12.03
CA ALA A 80 -21.19 17.67 12.13
C ALA A 80 -20.06 16.67 11.82
N PHE A 81 -20.16 15.43 12.31
CA PHE A 81 -19.21 14.37 11.98
C PHE A 81 -19.20 14.09 10.46
N GLN A 82 -20.37 13.98 9.83
CA GLN A 82 -20.48 13.74 8.38
C GLN A 82 -19.98 14.93 7.55
N GLN A 83 -20.14 16.16 8.04
CA GLN A 83 -19.59 17.35 7.37
C GLN A 83 -18.05 17.35 7.36
N VAL A 84 -17.43 16.90 8.46
CA VAL A 84 -15.96 16.87 8.59
C VAL A 84 -15.35 15.69 7.82
N HIS A 85 -15.90 14.49 8.02
CA HIS A 85 -15.30 13.23 7.57
C HIS A 85 -15.95 12.65 6.30
N GLY A 86 -17.11 13.17 5.89
CA GLY A 86 -17.90 12.66 4.76
C GLY A 86 -19.06 11.76 5.21
N ASP A 87 -19.86 11.35 4.23
CA ASP A 87 -21.07 10.57 4.46
C ASP A 87 -20.72 9.19 5.04
N ILE A 88 -21.37 8.82 6.15
CA ILE A 88 -21.21 7.48 6.74
C ILE A 88 -21.84 6.45 5.79
N GLN A 89 -21.00 5.58 5.24
CA GLN A 89 -21.43 4.48 4.37
C GLN A 89 -21.81 3.25 5.18
N LYS A 90 -21.04 2.95 6.23
CA LYS A 90 -21.22 1.79 7.12
C LYS A 90 -20.88 2.19 8.54
N ILE A 91 -21.64 1.67 9.50
CA ILE A 91 -21.34 1.84 10.92
C ILE A 91 -21.76 0.58 11.67
N HIS A 92 -20.93 0.15 12.60
CA HIS A 92 -21.23 -0.91 13.54
C HIS A 92 -20.88 -0.41 14.93
N TYR A 93 -21.90 -0.40 15.80
CA TYR A 93 -21.75 -0.09 17.21
C TYR A 93 -21.51 -1.39 17.96
N GLY A 94 -20.47 -1.42 18.79
CA GLY A 94 -20.19 -2.54 19.69
C GLY A 94 -20.76 -2.28 21.09
N ALA A 95 -20.21 -2.95 22.10
CA ALA A 95 -20.52 -2.67 23.49
C ALA A 95 -19.62 -1.54 24.06
N ASN A 96 -20.06 -0.99 25.21
CA ASN A 96 -19.25 -0.12 26.07
C ASN A 96 -18.63 1.12 25.40
N GLY A 97 -19.32 1.75 24.45
CA GLY A 97 -18.75 2.93 23.78
C GLY A 97 -17.89 2.60 22.56
N SER A 98 -17.73 1.33 22.21
CA SER A 98 -16.92 0.90 21.07
C SER A 98 -17.69 0.98 19.75
N GLY A 99 -16.97 1.16 18.65
CA GLY A 99 -17.59 1.18 17.32
C GLY A 99 -16.59 1.25 16.19
N VAL A 100 -17.09 1.04 14.99
CA VAL A 100 -16.35 1.23 13.73
C VAL A 100 -17.25 1.84 12.68
N ALA A 101 -16.73 2.78 11.90
CA ALA A 101 -17.45 3.42 10.81
C ALA A 101 -16.57 3.62 9.58
N VAL A 102 -17.20 3.53 8.41
CA VAL A 102 -16.62 3.93 7.12
C VAL A 102 -17.33 5.20 6.66
N THR A 103 -16.54 6.21 6.37
CA THR A 103 -17.00 7.48 5.79
C THR A 103 -16.48 7.62 4.37
N GLN A 104 -17.25 8.32 3.53
CA GLN A 104 -16.88 8.62 2.16
C GLN A 104 -17.07 10.10 1.89
N ARG A 105 -15.99 10.78 1.50
CA ARG A 105 -16.01 12.19 1.12
C ARG A 105 -15.74 12.31 -0.37
N ARG A 106 -16.57 13.09 -1.06
CA ARG A 106 -16.28 13.51 -2.44
C ARG A 106 -15.31 14.69 -2.40
N ILE A 107 -14.08 14.46 -2.84
CA ILE A 107 -13.11 15.53 -2.98
C ILE A 107 -13.29 16.14 -4.36
N GLN A 108 -13.57 17.44 -4.41
CA GLN A 108 -13.40 18.18 -5.66
C GLN A 108 -11.91 18.28 -5.93
N PRO A 109 -11.42 17.80 -7.09
CA PRO A 109 -10.02 17.92 -7.43
C PRO A 109 -9.63 19.41 -7.34
N SER A 110 -8.64 19.72 -6.51
CA SER A 110 -8.15 21.09 -6.40
C SER A 110 -7.71 21.56 -7.79
N ALA A 111 -8.10 22.78 -8.16
CA ALA A 111 -7.73 23.41 -9.42
C ALA A 111 -6.21 23.67 -9.44
N GLY A 112 -5.43 22.62 -9.65
CA GLY A 112 -3.99 22.70 -9.77
C GLY A 112 -3.59 23.46 -11.04
N LEU A 113 -2.37 24.03 -11.03
CA LEU A 113 -1.81 24.84 -12.11
C LEU A 113 -1.69 24.14 -13.48
N ILE A 114 -1.82 22.81 -13.52
CA ILE A 114 -1.70 22.03 -14.74
C ILE A 114 -3.12 21.70 -15.22
N PRO A 115 -3.57 22.22 -16.38
CA PRO A 115 -4.87 21.86 -16.94
C PRO A 115 -4.92 20.35 -17.14
N ARG A 116 -5.70 19.69 -16.28
CA ARG A 116 -5.89 18.23 -16.33
C ARG A 116 -6.61 17.87 -17.62
N LEU A 117 -6.15 16.80 -18.26
CA LEU A 117 -6.81 16.24 -19.44
C LEU A 117 -8.27 15.88 -19.09
N PRO A 118 -9.24 16.11 -20.00
CA PRO A 118 -10.68 16.02 -19.71
C PRO A 118 -11.15 14.63 -19.23
N TRP A 119 -10.38 13.57 -19.47
CA TRP A 119 -10.68 12.21 -19.00
C TRP A 119 -10.21 11.93 -17.56
N SER A 120 -9.51 12.86 -16.91
CA SER A 120 -9.04 12.76 -15.52
C SER A 120 -9.88 13.55 -14.51
N ALA A 121 -11.02 14.09 -14.94
CA ALA A 121 -11.97 14.83 -14.10
C ALA A 121 -12.90 13.91 -13.27
N ALA A 122 -12.56 12.62 -13.14
CA ALA A 122 -13.29 11.74 -12.23
C ALA A 122 -13.13 12.27 -10.79
N PHE A 123 -14.26 12.52 -10.12
CA PHE A 123 -14.25 12.90 -8.71
C PHE A 123 -13.47 11.85 -7.91
N GLU A 124 -12.46 12.31 -7.17
CA GLU A 124 -11.75 11.43 -6.24
C GLU A 124 -12.64 11.24 -5.01
N THR A 125 -12.92 9.98 -4.69
CA THR A 125 -13.67 9.62 -3.48
C THR A 125 -12.67 9.17 -2.42
N GLU A 126 -12.63 9.91 -1.32
CA GLU A 126 -11.83 9.57 -0.17
C GLU A 126 -12.66 8.68 0.74
N HIS A 127 -12.13 7.51 1.09
CA HIS A 127 -12.74 6.63 2.09
C HIS A 127 -11.88 6.68 3.33
N GLN A 128 -12.50 6.85 4.49
CA GLN A 128 -11.81 6.83 5.77
C GLN A 128 -12.52 5.87 6.72
N ILE A 129 -11.74 5.02 7.39
CA ILE A 129 -12.21 4.19 8.49
C ILE A 129 -11.88 4.81 9.84
N HIS A 130 -12.89 4.81 10.71
CA HIS A 130 -12.83 5.28 12.09
C HIS A 130 -13.10 4.09 12.99
N ILE A 131 -12.24 3.86 13.99
CA ILE A 131 -12.33 2.72 14.90
C ILE A 131 -12.12 3.25 16.31
N ARG A 132 -12.93 2.77 17.26
CA ARG A 132 -12.69 2.92 18.69
C ARG A 132 -12.99 1.59 19.36
N PHE A 133 -11.99 1.08 20.07
CA PHE A 133 -12.16 -0.06 20.96
C PHE A 133 -12.17 0.43 22.41
N ASP A 134 -13.18 0.03 23.16
CA ASP A 134 -13.28 0.16 24.61
C ASP A 134 -13.72 -1.19 25.19
N VAL A 135 -13.01 -2.24 24.75
CA VAL A 135 -13.29 -3.62 25.14
C VAL A 135 -12.13 -4.10 26.00
N ALA A 136 -12.39 -4.33 27.28
CA ALA A 136 -11.49 -5.05 28.16
C ALA A 136 -11.42 -6.52 27.72
N GLY A 137 -10.23 -7.04 27.41
CA GLY A 137 -10.08 -8.35 26.80
C GLY A 137 -8.88 -9.14 27.30
N THR A 138 -8.79 -10.39 26.82
CA THR A 138 -7.56 -11.19 26.95
C THR A 138 -6.45 -10.57 26.08
N ALA A 139 -5.20 -10.97 26.32
CA ALA A 139 -4.05 -10.50 25.53
C ALA A 139 -4.25 -10.68 24.01
N ASP A 140 -4.91 -11.77 23.59
CA ASP A 140 -5.19 -12.04 22.19
C ASP A 140 -6.19 -11.05 21.57
N VAL A 141 -7.19 -10.60 22.35
CA VAL A 141 -8.16 -9.60 21.87
C VAL A 141 -7.49 -8.24 21.72
N LEU A 142 -6.62 -7.88 22.67
CA LEU A 142 -5.83 -6.64 22.59
C LEU A 142 -4.89 -6.64 21.38
N ASP A 143 -4.23 -7.76 21.06
CA ASP A 143 -3.42 -7.89 19.83
C ASP A 143 -4.26 -7.63 18.56
N LEU A 144 -5.49 -8.16 18.49
CA LEU A 144 -6.38 -7.92 17.35
C LEU A 144 -6.78 -6.45 17.23
N GLN A 145 -7.04 -5.77 18.36
CA GLN A 145 -7.35 -4.34 18.39
C GLN A 145 -6.17 -3.50 17.91
N ASP A 146 -4.98 -3.75 18.45
CA ASP A 146 -3.74 -3.06 18.07
C ASP A 146 -3.46 -3.22 16.57
N ARG A 147 -3.69 -4.42 16.02
CA ARG A 147 -3.56 -4.67 14.58
C ARG A 147 -4.59 -3.91 13.75
N CYS A 148 -5.84 -3.82 14.21
CA CYS A 148 -6.86 -3.01 13.53
C CYS A 148 -6.47 -1.53 13.51
N GLU A 149 -6.01 -0.99 14.63
CA GLU A 149 -5.54 0.41 14.75
C GLU A 149 -4.32 0.66 13.87
N TYR A 150 -3.35 -0.25 13.88
CA TYR A 150 -2.20 -0.18 12.98
C TYR A 150 -2.65 -0.05 11.52
N PHE A 151 -3.55 -0.93 11.06
CA PHE A 151 -4.05 -0.90 9.69
C PHE A 151 -4.91 0.34 9.38
N ARG A 152 -5.66 0.85 10.35
CA ARG A 152 -6.37 2.13 10.22
C ARG A 152 -5.42 3.28 9.91
N VAL A 153 -4.26 3.35 10.58
CA VAL A 153 -3.26 4.38 10.29
C VAL A 153 -2.60 4.17 8.92
N GLN A 154 -2.38 2.93 8.51
CA GLN A 154 -1.76 2.62 7.22
C GLN A 154 -2.66 2.95 6.00
N GLN A 155 -3.97 3.13 6.17
CA GLN A 155 -4.91 3.42 5.08
C GLN A 155 -4.50 4.65 4.26
N PHE A 156 -3.92 5.68 4.90
CA PHE A 156 -3.52 6.93 4.26
C PHE A 156 -2.36 6.77 3.27
N ARG A 157 -1.67 5.62 3.29
CA ARG A 157 -0.60 5.28 2.33
C ARG A 157 -1.14 4.64 1.04
N LEU A 158 -2.42 4.28 1.01
CA LEU A 158 -3.03 3.61 -0.13
C LEU A 158 -3.47 4.60 -1.21
N SER A 159 -3.35 4.17 -2.47
CA SER A 159 -3.92 4.92 -3.59
C SER A 159 -5.46 4.88 -3.54
N PRO A 160 -6.16 5.94 -3.99
CA PRO A 160 -7.62 5.99 -4.01
C PRO A 160 -8.30 4.78 -4.68
N GLN A 161 -7.66 4.15 -5.67
CA GLN A 161 -8.19 2.97 -6.34
C GLN A 161 -8.20 1.69 -5.47
N TYR A 162 -7.43 1.66 -4.38
CA TYR A 162 -7.31 0.50 -3.49
C TYR A 162 -7.91 0.74 -2.10
N ILE A 163 -8.21 1.99 -1.74
CA ILE A 163 -8.64 2.34 -0.39
C ILE A 163 -10.02 1.79 -0.06
N ALA A 164 -11.00 1.90 -0.98
CA ALA A 164 -12.36 1.41 -0.75
C ALA A 164 -12.43 -0.09 -0.40
N PRO A 165 -11.89 -1.03 -1.22
CA PRO A 165 -11.93 -2.45 -0.87
C PRO A 165 -11.08 -2.79 0.35
N TYR A 166 -10.03 -2.01 0.66
CA TYR A 166 -9.22 -2.20 1.85
C TYR A 166 -10.01 -1.82 3.11
N VAL A 167 -10.58 -0.61 3.13
CA VAL A 167 -11.40 -0.08 4.22
C VAL A 167 -12.60 -0.98 4.48
N ASP A 168 -13.25 -1.51 3.45
CA ASP A 168 -14.36 -2.45 3.59
C ASP A 168 -13.97 -3.75 4.31
N ARG A 169 -12.79 -4.31 4.01
CA ARG A 169 -12.30 -5.52 4.68
C ARG A 169 -11.89 -5.22 6.12
N LEU A 170 -11.20 -4.10 6.34
CA LEU A 170 -10.82 -3.67 7.69
C LEU A 170 -12.08 -3.42 8.53
N PHE A 171 -13.12 -2.80 7.97
CA PHE A 171 -14.41 -2.62 8.64
C PHE A 171 -15.01 -3.95 9.08
N ASN A 172 -15.04 -4.95 8.19
CA ASN A 172 -15.55 -6.28 8.52
C ASN A 172 -14.71 -6.95 9.62
N ALA A 173 -13.37 -6.83 9.56
CA ALA A 173 -12.47 -7.38 10.56
C ALA A 173 -12.66 -6.70 11.92
N SER A 174 -12.71 -5.37 11.97
CA SER A 174 -12.91 -4.61 13.21
C SER A 174 -14.31 -4.82 13.78
N SER A 175 -15.35 -4.87 12.93
CA SER A 175 -16.70 -5.22 13.37
C SER A 175 -16.76 -6.62 13.96
N ALA A 176 -15.97 -7.55 13.42
CA ALA A 176 -15.85 -8.87 14.03
C ALA A 176 -15.25 -8.74 15.43
N VAL A 177 -14.09 -8.08 15.57
CA VAL A 177 -13.43 -7.89 16.88
C VAL A 177 -14.38 -7.26 17.92
N LEU A 178 -15.24 -6.32 17.53
CA LEU A 178 -16.23 -5.71 18.43
C LEU A 178 -17.28 -6.68 18.97
N ARG A 179 -17.66 -7.70 18.19
CA ARG A 179 -18.64 -8.73 18.61
C ARG A 179 -18.09 -9.72 19.62
N ILE A 180 -16.77 -9.70 19.84
CA ILE A 180 -16.14 -10.57 20.84
C ILE A 180 -16.70 -10.26 22.24
N ASP A 181 -16.93 -8.99 22.56
CA ASP A 181 -17.48 -8.57 23.86
C ASP A 181 -18.92 -9.05 24.08
N GLU A 182 -19.66 -9.29 22.99
CA GLU A 182 -21.03 -9.80 23.02
C GLU A 182 -21.10 -11.34 23.09
N THR A 183 -19.99 -12.02 22.81
CA THR A 183 -19.97 -13.48 22.64
C THR A 183 -19.70 -14.19 23.97
N ASN A 184 -20.42 -15.29 24.23
CA ASN A 184 -20.20 -16.10 25.43
C ASN A 184 -18.77 -16.69 25.45
N LYS A 185 -18.19 -16.84 26.65
CA LYS A 185 -16.78 -17.22 26.87
C LYS A 185 -16.39 -18.54 26.20
N ASP A 186 -17.34 -19.46 26.03
CA ASP A 186 -17.09 -20.82 25.56
C ASP A 186 -16.66 -20.92 24.08
N GLY A 187 -16.79 -19.84 23.29
CA GLY A 187 -16.37 -19.78 21.87
C GLY A 187 -15.27 -18.76 21.55
N LEU A 188 -14.76 -18.07 22.57
CA LEU A 188 -13.87 -16.90 22.39
C LEU A 188 -12.63 -17.23 21.55
N HIS A 189 -11.98 -18.37 21.81
CA HIS A 189 -10.73 -18.74 21.16
C HIS A 189 -10.89 -18.96 19.64
N ASP A 190 -11.92 -19.70 19.23
CA ASP A 190 -12.20 -19.95 17.82
C ASP A 190 -12.55 -18.65 17.08
N TRP A 191 -13.25 -17.75 17.77
CA TRP A 191 -13.66 -16.46 17.23
C TRP A 191 -12.48 -15.49 17.07
N VAL A 192 -11.60 -15.43 18.05
CA VAL A 192 -10.31 -14.70 18.00
C VAL A 192 -9.47 -15.23 16.84
N LYS A 193 -9.35 -16.56 16.70
CA LYS A 193 -8.61 -17.19 15.62
C LYS A 193 -9.18 -16.87 14.24
N ALA A 194 -10.51 -16.92 14.09
CA ALA A 194 -11.19 -16.56 12.85
C ALA A 194 -10.96 -15.08 12.49
N SER A 195 -11.09 -14.17 13.46
CA SER A 195 -10.84 -12.74 13.27
C SER A 195 -9.38 -12.45 12.91
N GLY A 196 -8.44 -13.16 13.53
CA GLY A 196 -7.02 -13.10 13.19
C GLY A 196 -6.73 -13.52 11.75
N GLY A 197 -7.48 -14.49 11.22
CA GLY A 197 -7.42 -14.89 9.81
C GLY A 197 -7.90 -13.80 8.86
N VAL A 198 -8.98 -13.09 9.19
CA VAL A 198 -9.46 -11.95 8.39
C VAL A 198 -8.44 -10.80 8.39
N LEU A 199 -7.83 -10.50 9.55
CA LEU A 199 -6.76 -9.49 9.61
C LEU A 199 -5.49 -9.91 8.88
N ALA A 200 -5.19 -11.21 8.79
CA ALA A 200 -4.11 -11.70 7.96
C ALA A 200 -4.40 -11.44 6.47
N ASP A 201 -5.63 -11.66 5.99
CA ASP A 201 -6.02 -11.29 4.62
C ASP A 201 -5.92 -9.77 4.37
N VAL A 202 -6.32 -8.94 5.33
CA VAL A 202 -6.15 -7.47 5.24
C VAL A 202 -4.68 -7.10 5.10
N ARG A 203 -3.79 -7.72 5.89
CA ARG A 203 -2.34 -7.52 5.81
C ARG A 203 -1.80 -7.94 4.45
N ASP A 204 -2.10 -9.16 4.02
CA ASP A 204 -1.56 -9.72 2.78
C ASP A 204 -2.01 -8.88 1.57
N ARG A 205 -3.24 -8.34 1.62
CA ARG A 205 -3.74 -7.42 0.62
C ARG A 205 -3.04 -6.06 0.66
N TYR A 206 -2.79 -5.52 1.84
CA TYR A 206 -2.03 -4.29 2.04
C TYR A 206 -0.63 -4.41 1.44
N GLU A 207 0.09 -5.47 1.80
CA GLU A 207 1.43 -5.78 1.27
C GLU A 207 1.41 -5.96 -0.25
N TRP A 208 0.38 -6.62 -0.79
CA TRP A 208 0.21 -6.74 -2.23
C TRP A 208 0.08 -5.38 -2.93
N VAL A 209 -0.70 -4.45 -2.35
CA VAL A 209 -0.86 -3.10 -2.91
C VAL A 209 0.46 -2.31 -2.84
N LEU A 210 1.16 -2.36 -1.70
CA LEU A 210 2.46 -1.70 -1.55
C LEU A 210 3.48 -2.22 -2.56
N ASN A 211 3.58 -3.54 -2.70
CA ASN A 211 4.46 -4.18 -3.68
C ASN A 211 4.11 -3.76 -5.11
N ARG A 212 2.81 -3.66 -5.45
CA ARG A 212 2.40 -3.22 -6.77
C ARG A 212 2.79 -1.77 -7.04
N LYS A 213 2.62 -0.88 -6.06
CA LYS A 213 3.03 0.53 -6.17
C LYS A 213 4.55 0.65 -6.35
N ALA A 214 5.32 -0.03 -5.51
CA ALA A 214 6.78 -0.05 -5.59
C ALA A 214 7.28 -0.55 -6.96
N ARG A 215 6.68 -1.62 -7.50
CA ARG A 215 6.99 -2.13 -8.85
C ARG A 215 6.68 -1.10 -9.94
N THR A 216 5.57 -0.38 -9.83
CA THR A 216 5.23 0.69 -10.77
C THR A 216 6.23 1.85 -10.71
N ASP A 217 6.62 2.31 -9.52
CA ASP A 217 7.56 3.42 -9.37
C ASP A 217 8.99 3.04 -9.79
N TYR A 218 9.38 1.78 -9.55
CA TYR A 218 10.60 1.21 -10.07
C TYR A 218 10.60 1.17 -11.62
N LEU A 219 9.50 0.72 -12.23
CA LEU A 219 9.35 0.66 -13.69
C LEU A 219 9.42 2.05 -14.33
N LYS A 220 8.79 3.06 -13.70
CA LYS A 220 8.94 4.46 -14.12
C LYS A 220 10.40 4.90 -14.05
N GLY A 221 11.10 4.53 -12.98
CA GLY A 221 12.52 4.74 -12.81
C GLY A 221 13.34 4.20 -13.98
N VAL A 222 13.17 2.92 -14.32
CA VAL A 222 13.83 2.30 -15.48
C VAL A 222 13.51 3.06 -16.78
N GLY A 223 12.27 3.48 -16.96
CA GLY A 223 11.85 4.31 -18.10
C GLY A 223 12.60 5.65 -18.16
N TYR A 224 12.66 6.39 -17.05
CA TYR A 224 13.43 7.64 -16.96
C TYR A 224 14.92 7.42 -17.19
N GLY A 225 15.47 6.32 -16.68
CA GLY A 225 16.86 5.91 -16.93
C GLY A 225 17.14 5.68 -18.42
N LEU A 226 16.26 4.95 -19.11
CA LEU A 226 16.35 4.73 -20.56
C LEU A 226 16.29 6.04 -21.34
N CYS A 227 15.37 6.94 -21.00
CA CYS A 227 15.28 8.26 -21.62
C CYS A 227 16.56 9.09 -21.36
N GLY A 228 17.05 9.10 -20.12
CA GLY A 228 18.26 9.82 -19.73
C GLY A 228 19.50 9.30 -20.46
N VAL A 229 19.67 7.98 -20.54
CA VAL A 229 20.74 7.35 -21.33
C VAL A 229 20.58 7.68 -22.81
N GLY A 230 19.36 7.59 -23.36
CA GLY A 230 19.09 7.95 -24.76
C GLY A 230 19.51 9.39 -25.09
N ILE A 231 19.15 10.35 -24.24
CA ILE A 231 19.57 11.75 -24.39
C ILE A 231 21.10 11.87 -24.30
N GLY A 232 21.72 11.22 -23.32
CA GLY A 232 23.17 11.20 -23.17
C GLY A 232 23.89 10.63 -24.40
N LEU A 233 23.35 9.56 -24.98
CA LEU A 233 23.88 8.94 -26.20
C LEU A 233 23.70 9.84 -27.44
N LEU A 234 22.60 10.56 -27.56
CA LEU A 234 22.39 11.54 -28.64
C LEU A 234 23.38 12.70 -28.55
N ILE A 235 23.64 13.20 -27.33
CA ILE A 235 24.66 14.23 -27.08
C ILE A 235 26.05 13.67 -27.45
N LEU A 236 26.35 12.45 -27.02
CA LEU A 236 27.62 11.78 -27.33
C LEU A 236 27.82 11.58 -28.83
N LEU A 237 26.78 11.17 -29.57
CA LEU A 237 26.79 11.09 -31.04
C LEU A 237 27.07 12.45 -31.68
N GLY A 238 26.41 13.50 -31.20
CA GLY A 238 26.64 14.86 -31.68
C GLY A 238 28.10 15.28 -31.51
N ILE A 239 28.67 15.06 -30.33
CA ILE A 239 30.08 15.37 -30.04
C ILE A 239 31.02 14.50 -30.88
N LEU A 240 30.79 13.19 -30.95
CA LEU A 240 31.64 12.25 -31.68
C LEU A 240 31.62 12.52 -33.19
N GLY A 241 30.45 12.83 -33.75
CA GLY A 241 30.29 13.21 -35.15
C GLY A 241 30.96 14.53 -35.48
N LEU A 242 30.94 15.49 -34.55
CA LEU A 242 31.51 16.83 -34.74
C LEU A 242 33.02 16.88 -34.52
N VAL A 243 33.56 16.09 -33.58
CA VAL A 243 34.99 16.13 -33.18
C VAL A 243 35.82 15.01 -33.83
N LEU A 244 35.26 13.81 -34.02
CA LEU A 244 36.09 12.61 -34.21
C LEU A 244 35.86 11.84 -35.51
N ARG A 245 34.87 12.20 -36.36
CA ARG A 245 34.39 11.31 -37.45
C ARG A 245 34.25 9.86 -36.95
N GLY A 246 33.82 9.69 -35.70
CA GLY A 246 33.97 8.43 -34.96
C GLY A 246 33.01 7.35 -35.44
N ASP A 247 33.36 6.10 -35.12
CA ASP A 247 32.57 4.92 -35.43
C ASP A 247 31.25 4.92 -34.61
N PRO A 248 30.06 4.98 -35.25
CA PRO A 248 28.78 4.96 -34.55
C PRO A 248 28.53 3.64 -33.78
N THR A 249 29.32 2.59 -34.04
CA THR A 249 29.21 1.28 -33.37
C THR A 249 29.29 1.38 -31.85
N VAL A 250 30.09 2.30 -31.30
CA VAL A 250 30.20 2.51 -29.84
C VAL A 250 28.86 2.91 -29.23
N VAL A 251 28.13 3.80 -29.90
CA VAL A 251 26.85 4.30 -29.39
C VAL A 251 25.78 3.22 -29.47
N TRP A 252 25.74 2.46 -30.57
CA TRP A 252 24.82 1.32 -30.71
C TRP A 252 25.13 0.21 -29.70
N CYS A 253 26.40 -0.01 -29.40
CA CYS A 253 26.84 -0.93 -28.35
C CYS A 253 26.31 -0.49 -26.97
N MET A 254 26.50 0.78 -26.59
CA MET A 254 25.98 1.32 -25.33
C MET A 254 24.45 1.26 -25.26
N ALA A 255 23.75 1.56 -26.36
CA ALA A 255 22.30 1.45 -26.46
C ALA A 255 21.84 0.00 -26.25
N GLY A 256 22.52 -0.97 -26.89
CA GLY A 256 22.25 -2.40 -26.72
C GLY A 256 22.43 -2.85 -25.27
N GLY A 257 23.50 -2.42 -24.60
CA GLY A 257 23.73 -2.71 -23.18
C GLY A 257 22.67 -2.11 -22.25
N ALA A 258 22.27 -0.85 -22.49
CA ALA A 258 21.22 -0.19 -21.72
C ALA A 258 19.87 -0.89 -21.88
N MET A 259 19.51 -1.27 -23.11
CA MET A 259 18.29 -2.04 -23.38
C MET A 259 18.31 -3.41 -22.71
N ALA A 260 19.46 -4.09 -22.73
CA ALA A 260 19.60 -5.39 -22.08
C ALA A 260 19.43 -5.31 -20.56
N ALA A 261 20.04 -4.32 -19.91
CA ALA A 261 19.87 -4.08 -18.48
C ALA A 261 18.41 -3.72 -18.12
N ALA A 262 17.73 -2.95 -18.98
CA ALA A 262 16.31 -2.66 -18.79
C ALA A 262 15.42 -3.90 -18.95
N ALA A 263 15.69 -4.75 -19.95
CA ALA A 263 14.97 -6.02 -20.14
C ALA A 263 15.18 -6.96 -18.94
N ASN A 264 16.42 -7.06 -18.45
CA ASN A 264 16.75 -7.80 -17.24
C ASN A 264 16.02 -7.24 -16.01
N ALA A 265 15.94 -5.91 -15.85
CA ALA A 265 15.17 -5.28 -14.80
C ALA A 265 13.67 -5.63 -14.87
N MET A 266 13.08 -5.67 -16.07
CA MET A 266 11.69 -6.09 -16.25
C MET A 266 11.49 -7.57 -15.92
N LEU A 267 12.42 -8.44 -16.33
CA LEU A 267 12.37 -9.87 -16.01
C LEU A 267 12.37 -10.11 -14.50
N ARG A 268 13.23 -9.39 -13.77
CA ARG A 268 13.29 -9.48 -12.30
C ARG A 268 11.96 -9.08 -11.65
N LEU A 269 11.31 -8.01 -12.14
CA LEU A 269 9.99 -7.61 -11.64
C LEU A 269 8.93 -8.69 -11.83
N VAL A 270 8.96 -9.40 -12.96
CA VAL A 270 8.06 -10.54 -13.24
C VAL A 270 8.36 -11.70 -12.30
N GLN A 271 9.64 -11.94 -12.00
CA GLN A 271 10.10 -12.94 -11.02
C GLN A 271 9.84 -12.52 -9.56
N GLY A 272 9.31 -11.32 -9.31
CA GLY A 272 9.00 -10.82 -7.98
C GLY A 272 10.19 -10.24 -7.21
N THR A 273 11.33 -10.03 -7.87
CA THR A 273 12.49 -9.35 -7.27
C THR A 273 12.69 -7.97 -7.91
N PRO A 274 13.05 -6.92 -7.15
CA PRO A 274 13.25 -6.89 -5.71
C PRO A 274 11.92 -6.88 -4.92
N THR A 275 11.88 -7.62 -3.81
CA THR A 275 10.87 -7.40 -2.76
C THR A 275 11.26 -6.12 -2.04
N VAL A 276 10.69 -5.00 -2.46
CA VAL A 276 10.87 -3.74 -1.74
C VAL A 276 10.09 -3.87 -0.44
N GLN A 277 10.81 -4.21 0.64
CA GLN A 277 10.23 -4.21 1.97
C GLN A 277 10.03 -2.74 2.38
N GLY A 278 8.85 -2.46 2.91
CA GLY A 278 8.27 -1.13 3.14
C GLY A 278 9.17 0.00 3.65
N GLU A 279 8.67 1.21 3.40
CA GLU A 279 9.10 2.56 3.85
C GLU A 279 10.21 3.27 3.09
N GLU A 280 10.91 2.60 2.17
CA GLU A 280 11.88 3.30 1.33
C GLU A 280 11.18 4.34 0.44
N SER A 281 11.72 5.56 0.43
CA SER A 281 11.12 6.67 -0.32
C SER A 281 10.94 6.28 -1.79
N HIS A 282 9.76 6.59 -2.35
CA HIS A 282 9.45 6.38 -3.77
C HIS A 282 10.55 6.92 -4.69
N LEU A 283 11.17 8.02 -4.29
CA LEU A 283 12.30 8.64 -4.99
C LEU A 283 13.50 7.70 -5.11
N LEU A 284 13.91 7.02 -4.02
CA LEU A 284 15.04 6.09 -4.04
C LEU A 284 14.76 4.89 -4.97
N ILE A 285 13.57 4.32 -4.89
CA ILE A 285 13.16 3.18 -5.74
C ILE A 285 13.22 3.58 -7.23
N THR A 286 12.66 4.74 -7.57
CA THR A 286 12.71 5.29 -8.92
C THR A 286 14.15 5.59 -9.36
N LEU A 287 14.96 6.16 -8.48
CA LEU A 287 16.36 6.49 -8.76
C LEU A 287 17.20 5.22 -9.03
N PHE A 288 17.04 4.18 -8.21
CA PHE A 288 17.70 2.89 -8.43
C PHE A 288 17.28 2.25 -9.75
N GLY A 289 15.99 2.33 -10.12
CA GLY A 289 15.53 1.89 -11.44
C GLY A 289 16.21 2.67 -12.57
N ALA A 290 16.36 3.99 -12.41
CA ALA A 290 16.94 4.86 -13.44
C ALA A 290 18.44 4.64 -13.67
N PHE A 291 19.20 4.21 -12.66
CA PHE A 291 20.63 3.94 -12.82
C PHE A 291 20.95 2.65 -13.60
N ARG A 292 20.03 1.67 -13.64
CA ARG A 292 20.31 0.37 -14.27
C ARG A 292 20.64 0.45 -15.77
N PRO A 293 19.88 1.17 -16.61
CA PRO A 293 20.25 1.34 -18.02
C PRO A 293 21.65 1.93 -18.21
N ALA A 294 22.06 2.86 -17.34
CA ALA A 294 23.39 3.47 -17.40
C ALA A 294 24.50 2.44 -17.09
N LEU A 295 24.31 1.60 -16.07
CA LEU A 295 25.23 0.50 -15.78
C LEU A 295 25.33 -0.49 -16.94
N GLY A 296 24.20 -0.83 -17.56
CA GLY A 296 24.17 -1.68 -18.76
C GLY A 296 24.99 -1.11 -19.92
N ALA A 297 24.87 0.20 -20.17
CA ALA A 297 25.68 0.89 -21.18
C ALA A 297 27.18 0.85 -20.86
N VAL A 298 27.56 1.02 -19.59
CA VAL A 298 28.96 0.95 -19.15
C VAL A 298 29.52 -0.46 -19.33
N PHE A 299 28.77 -1.51 -18.95
CA PHE A 299 29.20 -2.90 -19.16
C PHE A 299 29.37 -3.25 -20.65
N ALA A 300 28.46 -2.78 -21.49
CA ALA A 300 28.59 -2.90 -22.94
C ALA A 300 29.85 -2.21 -23.47
N LEU A 301 30.14 -0.99 -23.02
CA LEU A 301 31.33 -0.25 -23.42
C LEU A 301 32.62 -0.97 -23.01
N ILE A 302 32.67 -1.51 -21.80
CA ILE A 302 33.80 -2.31 -21.30
C ILE A 302 33.97 -3.57 -22.17
N ALA A 303 32.88 -4.29 -22.45
CA ALA A 303 32.94 -5.48 -23.30
C ALA A 303 33.45 -5.16 -24.72
N TYR A 304 32.99 -4.05 -25.32
CA TYR A 304 33.49 -3.58 -26.61
C TYR A 304 34.99 -3.26 -26.56
N ALA A 305 35.46 -2.54 -25.54
CA ALA A 305 36.87 -2.21 -25.38
C ALA A 305 37.75 -3.47 -25.24
N LEU A 306 37.27 -4.49 -24.51
CA LEU A 306 37.98 -5.77 -24.35
C LEU A 306 38.08 -6.56 -25.66
N ILE A 307 37.04 -6.52 -26.50
CA ILE A 307 37.04 -7.18 -27.82
C ILE A 307 37.98 -6.46 -28.78
N VAL A 308 37.85 -5.13 -28.90
CA VAL A 308 38.68 -4.32 -29.81
C VAL A 308 40.14 -4.31 -29.37
N GLY A 309 40.39 -4.30 -28.06
CA GLY A 309 41.73 -4.40 -27.50
C GLY A 309 42.37 -5.79 -27.63
N GLY A 310 41.67 -6.78 -28.17
CA GLY A 310 42.19 -8.15 -28.34
C GLY A 310 42.43 -8.89 -27.03
N ILE A 311 41.90 -8.40 -25.90
CA ILE A 311 42.03 -9.03 -24.58
C ILE A 311 41.13 -10.26 -24.50
N LEU A 312 39.93 -10.17 -25.10
CA LEU A 312 39.01 -11.30 -25.17
C LEU A 312 39.36 -12.15 -26.41
N PRO A 313 39.73 -13.44 -26.26
CA PRO A 313 40.15 -14.31 -27.38
C PRO A 313 38.94 -14.82 -28.17
N VAL A 314 38.18 -13.90 -28.76
CA VAL A 314 37.03 -14.20 -29.63
C VAL A 314 37.41 -13.96 -31.08
N LYS A 315 36.96 -14.84 -31.98
CA LYS A 315 37.15 -14.68 -33.42
C LYS A 315 36.25 -13.56 -33.91
N VAL A 316 36.81 -12.37 -34.06
CA VAL A 316 36.09 -11.18 -34.53
C VAL A 316 35.85 -11.30 -36.04
N PRO A 317 34.60 -11.17 -36.52
CA PRO A 317 34.30 -11.13 -37.95
C PRO A 317 34.99 -9.94 -38.63
N SER A 318 35.57 -10.16 -39.82
CA SER A 318 36.21 -9.11 -40.61
C SER A 318 35.24 -8.32 -41.49
N ASP A 319 34.03 -8.83 -41.73
CA ASP A 319 32.97 -8.11 -42.44
C ASP A 319 32.35 -7.04 -41.53
N GLY A 320 32.29 -5.79 -41.99
CA GLY A 320 31.85 -4.66 -41.17
C GLY A 320 30.40 -4.76 -40.67
N ARG A 321 29.49 -5.32 -41.47
CA ARG A 321 28.10 -5.52 -41.05
C ARG A 321 28.00 -6.64 -40.02
N THR A 322 28.70 -7.75 -40.24
CA THR A 322 28.75 -8.88 -39.31
C THR A 322 29.40 -8.49 -37.99
N LEU A 323 30.47 -7.69 -38.04
CA LEU A 323 31.14 -7.11 -36.88
C LEU A 323 30.19 -6.24 -36.05
N PHE A 324 29.43 -5.35 -36.70
CA PHE A 324 28.47 -4.48 -36.03
C PHE A 324 27.44 -5.28 -35.21
N TRP A 325 26.81 -6.29 -35.82
CA TRP A 325 25.83 -7.14 -35.11
C TRP A 325 26.48 -8.03 -34.05
N PHE A 326 27.69 -8.53 -34.31
CA PHE A 326 28.46 -9.29 -33.33
C PHE A 326 28.74 -8.47 -32.07
N VAL A 327 29.23 -7.23 -32.24
CA VAL A 327 29.51 -6.32 -31.12
C VAL A 327 28.24 -5.99 -30.35
N ILE A 328 27.13 -5.65 -31.03
CA ILE A 328 25.86 -5.36 -30.34
C ILE A 328 25.33 -6.58 -29.59
N GLY A 329 25.47 -7.79 -30.16
CA GLY A 329 25.08 -9.02 -29.49
C GLY A 329 25.87 -9.25 -28.19
N ILE A 330 27.20 -9.07 -28.23
CA ILE A 330 28.03 -9.19 -27.02
C ILE A 330 27.73 -8.06 -26.03
N ALA A 331 27.53 -6.84 -26.51
CA ALA A 331 27.15 -5.69 -25.69
C ALA A 331 25.83 -5.91 -24.94
N PHE A 332 24.85 -6.50 -25.63
CA PHE A 332 23.58 -6.88 -25.02
C PHE A 332 23.79 -7.93 -23.93
N ILE A 333 24.55 -8.99 -24.20
CA ILE A 333 24.85 -10.02 -23.19
C ILE A 333 25.58 -9.41 -21.98
N ALA A 334 26.55 -8.52 -22.22
CA ALA A 334 27.28 -7.82 -21.18
C ALA A 334 26.36 -6.92 -20.34
N GLY A 335 25.47 -6.15 -20.97
CA GLY A 335 24.50 -5.30 -20.25
C GLY A 335 23.47 -6.12 -19.47
N PHE A 336 23.09 -7.31 -19.96
CA PHE A 336 22.22 -8.23 -19.26
C PHE A 336 22.88 -8.83 -18.00
N SER A 337 24.21 -8.94 -17.99
CA SER A 337 24.97 -9.57 -16.90
C SER A 337 24.91 -8.85 -15.54
N GLU A 338 24.48 -7.57 -15.51
CA GLU A 338 24.24 -6.79 -14.29
C GLU A 338 23.30 -7.52 -13.32
N GLY A 339 22.31 -8.26 -13.84
CA GLY A 339 21.38 -9.03 -13.02
C GLY A 339 22.00 -10.19 -12.27
N PHE A 340 23.08 -10.77 -12.82
CA PHE A 340 23.68 -11.99 -12.30
C PHE A 340 24.82 -11.70 -11.31
N THR A 341 25.37 -10.49 -11.26
CA THR A 341 26.54 -10.18 -10.42
C THR A 341 26.29 -10.44 -8.93
N PRO A 342 25.15 -10.02 -8.32
CA PRO A 342 24.90 -10.30 -6.91
C PRO A 342 24.77 -11.80 -6.62
N ASP A 343 24.05 -12.53 -7.47
CA ASP A 343 23.81 -13.97 -7.29
C ASP A 343 25.10 -14.79 -7.50
N LEU A 344 25.93 -14.40 -8.46
CA LEU A 344 27.24 -15.02 -8.69
C LEU A 344 28.20 -14.76 -7.54
N VAL A 345 28.25 -13.54 -6.99
CA VAL A 345 29.09 -13.19 -5.84
C VAL A 345 28.60 -13.91 -4.58
N GLN A 346 27.29 -13.97 -4.32
CA GLN A 346 26.75 -14.72 -3.18
C GLN A 346 26.95 -16.23 -3.31
N THR A 347 26.76 -16.78 -4.51
CA THR A 347 27.00 -18.21 -4.78
C THR A 347 28.48 -18.55 -4.68
N ALA A 348 29.36 -17.69 -5.18
CA ALA A 348 30.80 -17.83 -5.02
C ALA A 348 31.20 -17.71 -3.55
N ALA A 349 30.67 -16.74 -2.81
CA ALA A 349 30.91 -16.58 -1.37
C ALA A 349 30.44 -17.80 -0.56
N ARG A 350 29.29 -18.42 -0.89
CA ARG A 350 28.82 -19.66 -0.24
C ARG A 350 29.69 -20.87 -0.57
N ARG A 351 30.25 -20.93 -1.77
CA ARG A 351 31.15 -22.03 -2.19
C ARG A 351 32.58 -21.86 -1.67
N ILE A 352 33.05 -20.63 -1.53
CA ILE A 352 34.39 -20.29 -1.05
C ILE A 352 34.43 -20.23 0.48
N GLY A 353 33.38 -19.70 1.11
CA GLY A 353 33.22 -19.63 2.56
C GLY A 353 32.68 -20.91 3.19
N GLY A 354 32.97 -22.07 2.61
CA GLY A 354 32.48 -23.37 3.07
C GLY A 354 32.74 -23.59 4.56
N THR A 355 31.71 -23.43 5.38
CA THR A 355 31.65 -24.13 6.67
C THR A 355 31.57 -25.61 6.35
N PRO A 356 32.53 -26.46 6.79
CA PRO A 356 32.40 -27.89 6.62
C PRO A 356 31.12 -28.32 7.31
N ALA A 357 30.25 -29.02 6.58
CA ALA A 357 29.21 -29.80 7.22
C ALA A 357 29.89 -30.80 8.16
N SER A 358 29.89 -30.53 9.46
CA SER A 358 30.22 -31.55 10.46
C SER A 358 29.27 -32.70 10.22
N GLY A 359 29.85 -33.82 9.77
CA GLY A 359 29.16 -35.09 9.69
C GLY A 359 28.58 -35.44 11.05
N SER A 360 27.26 -35.60 11.10
CA SER A 360 26.63 -36.50 12.05
C SER A 360 25.81 -37.49 11.24
N GLY A 361 26.51 -38.50 10.73
CA GLY A 361 25.90 -39.79 10.50
C GLY A 361 25.38 -40.32 11.83
N ALA A 362 24.08 -40.19 12.05
CA ALA A 362 23.33 -41.00 12.99
C ALA A 362 22.16 -41.60 12.22
N GLN A 363 22.50 -42.67 11.51
CA GLN A 363 21.62 -43.66 10.90
C GLN A 363 20.62 -44.15 11.96
N ARG A 364 19.40 -43.60 11.97
CA ARG A 364 18.26 -44.19 12.68
C ARG A 364 17.64 -45.25 11.78
N ALA A 365 17.82 -46.50 12.18
CA ALA A 365 17.17 -47.68 11.61
C ALA A 365 15.63 -47.57 11.70
N PRO A 366 14.88 -48.15 10.76
CA PRO A 366 13.44 -48.31 10.88
C PRO A 366 13.14 -49.52 11.77
N SER A 367 12.73 -49.28 13.01
CA SER A 367 12.07 -50.30 13.82
C SER A 367 10.58 -50.30 13.50
N GLY A 368 10.16 -51.26 12.69
CA GLY A 368 8.76 -51.66 12.63
C GLY A 368 8.39 -52.52 13.84
N HIS A 369 7.17 -52.32 14.33
CA HIS A 369 6.26 -53.18 15.14
C HIS A 369 5.22 -52.19 15.69
N GLY A 370 3.90 -52.36 15.61
CA GLY A 370 3.06 -53.51 15.40
C GLY A 370 1.83 -53.31 16.30
N GLN A 371 0.64 -53.55 15.72
CA GLN A 371 -0.71 -53.54 16.31
C GLN A 371 -1.41 -52.19 16.49
#